data_AF-A0A6B2NID4-F1
#
_entry.id   AF-A0A6B2NID4-F1
#
_cell.length_a   1.000
_cell.length_b   1.000
_cell.length_c   1.000
_cell.angle_alpha   90.00
_cell.angle_beta   90.00
_cell.angle_gamma   90.00
#
_symmetry.space_group_name_H-M   'P 1'
#
loop_
_entity.id
_entity.type
_entity.pdbx_description
1 polymer ?
#
loop_
_entity_poly.entity_id
_entity_poly.type
_entity_poly.pdbx_seq_one_letter_code
_entity_poly.pdbx_strand_id
1 'polypeptide(L)'
;MHDFLLETTIASSVYFFTVVITFLIVIPVQNILFPEYPSRASLLFLPHGVRVLSAWLMGWRAIPALLPGVIAAFVYVAGWDAFLPSRLVAIVVAVSVAPFTFLALKAVGYNLFPSVGRSPCWICILAVGAITSILISALTNLAFGTSTVEFVAYLIGDVSGLFFGLLALIYLFRFLDRVR
;
A
#
# COMPACT_ATOMS: atom_id res chain seq x y z
N MET A 1 -19.13 -5.47 15.52
CA MET A 1 -18.88 -4.01 15.42
C MET A 1 -17.56 -3.62 16.08
N HIS A 2 -17.26 -4.08 17.31
CA HIS A 2 -15.96 -3.88 17.96
C HIS A 2 -14.76 -4.36 17.11
N ASP A 3 -14.87 -5.52 16.47
CA ASP A 3 -13.76 -6.06 15.65
C ASP A 3 -13.42 -5.19 14.45
N PHE A 4 -14.42 -4.61 13.79
CA PHE A 4 -14.19 -3.74 12.62
C PHE A 4 -13.58 -2.38 13.00
N LEU A 5 -13.95 -1.83 14.17
CA LEU A 5 -13.31 -0.62 14.69
C LEU A 5 -11.84 -0.86 15.00
N LEU A 6 -11.51 -2.02 15.59
CA LEU A 6 -10.13 -2.42 15.84
C LEU A 6 -9.36 -2.60 14.53
N GLU A 7 -9.91 -3.36 13.58
CA GLU A 7 -9.31 -3.55 12.25
C GLU A 7 -9.06 -2.20 11.56
N THR A 8 -10.03 -1.30 11.58
CA THR A 8 -9.91 0.06 11.01
C THR A 8 -8.82 0.86 11.70
N THR A 9 -8.78 0.84 13.03
CA THR A 9 -7.79 1.56 13.83
C THR A 9 -6.38 1.04 13.51
N ILE A 10 -6.18 -0.27 13.48
CA ILE A 10 -4.89 -0.89 13.17
C ILE A 10 -4.49 -0.58 11.73
N ALA A 11 -5.35 -0.88 10.75
CA ALA A 11 -5.03 -0.71 9.34
C ALA A 11 -4.71 0.75 9.00
N SER A 12 -5.55 1.70 9.46
CA SER A 12 -5.32 3.13 9.25
C SER A 12 -4.05 3.62 9.96
N SER A 13 -3.81 3.21 11.21
CA SER A 13 -2.63 3.66 11.96
C SER A 13 -1.34 3.12 11.36
N VAL A 14 -1.30 1.83 11.01
CA VAL A 14 -0.14 1.21 10.37
C VAL A 14 0.11 1.83 8.99
N TYR A 15 -0.95 2.04 8.20
CA TYR A 15 -0.83 2.71 6.91
C TYR A 15 -0.22 4.11 7.07
N PHE A 16 -0.81 4.94 7.94
CA PHE A 16 -0.31 6.29 8.20
C PHE A 16 1.13 6.28 8.72
N PHE A 17 1.45 5.38 9.65
CA PHE A 17 2.80 5.22 10.18
C PHE A 17 3.82 4.89 9.07
N THR A 18 3.49 3.96 8.17
CA THR A 18 4.38 3.65 7.04
C THR A 18 4.57 4.81 6.08
N VAL A 19 3.56 5.69 5.91
CA VAL A 19 3.71 6.94 5.15
C VAL A 19 4.69 7.87 5.86
N VAL A 20 4.51 8.10 7.17
CA VAL A 20 5.40 8.96 7.96
C VAL A 20 6.84 8.45 7.90
N ILE A 21 7.08 7.15 8.08
CA ILE A 21 8.41 6.54 7.95
C ILE A 21 8.98 6.73 6.54
N THR A 22 8.15 6.59 5.51
CA THR A 22 8.59 6.77 4.12
C THR A 22 9.07 8.21 3.88
N PHE A 23 8.32 9.21 4.35
CA PHE A 23 8.66 10.62 4.15
C PHE A 23 9.78 11.13 5.06
N LEU A 24 9.86 10.65 6.30
CA LEU A 24 10.86 11.14 7.28
C LEU A 24 12.19 10.39 7.19
N ILE A 25 12.20 9.15 6.72
CA ILE A 25 13.40 8.30 6.74
C ILE A 25 13.75 7.82 5.34
N VAL A 26 12.82 7.15 4.66
CA VAL A 26 13.14 6.46 3.40
C VAL A 26 13.51 7.45 2.30
N ILE A 27 12.69 8.47 2.05
CA ILE A 27 12.96 9.48 1.01
C ILE A 27 14.25 10.27 1.31
N PRO A 28 14.48 10.79 2.54
CA PRO A 28 15.74 11.45 2.86
C PRO A 28 16.98 10.57 2.65
N VAL A 29 16.94 9.31 3.10
CA VAL A 29 18.05 8.37 2.87
C VAL A 29 18.23 8.07 1.38
N GLN A 30 17.13 7.86 0.65
CA GLN A 30 17.16 7.69 -0.81
C GLN A 30 17.84 8.87 -1.50
N ASN A 31 17.51 10.10 -1.13
CA ASN A 31 18.08 11.30 -1.76
C ASN A 31 19.57 11.49 -1.46
N ILE A 32 20.07 10.97 -0.32
CA ILE A 32 21.49 10.92 -0.01
C ILE A 32 22.21 9.88 -0.88
N LEU A 33 21.59 8.70 -1.06
CA LEU A 33 22.18 7.58 -1.81
C LEU A 33 22.07 7.76 -3.33
N PHE A 34 21.03 8.43 -3.80
CA PHE A 34 20.69 8.61 -5.21
C PHE A 34 20.35 10.09 -5.50
N PRO A 35 21.32 11.02 -5.37
CA PRO A 35 21.06 12.46 -5.51
C PRO A 35 20.64 12.88 -6.93
N GLU A 36 21.00 12.08 -7.94
CA GLU A 36 20.65 12.32 -9.36
C GLU A 36 19.33 11.66 -9.76
N TYR A 37 18.62 11.02 -8.83
CA TYR A 37 17.35 10.39 -9.10
C TYR A 37 16.28 11.43 -9.50
N PRO A 38 15.71 11.35 -10.71
CA PRO A 38 14.94 12.46 -11.29
C PRO A 38 13.46 12.51 -10.85
N SER A 39 12.96 11.51 -10.14
CA SER A 39 11.56 11.43 -9.70
C SER A 39 11.42 11.80 -8.23
N ARG A 40 10.22 12.25 -7.84
CA ARG A 40 9.89 12.52 -6.44
C ARG A 40 9.29 11.31 -5.71
N ALA A 41 9.03 10.22 -6.42
CA ALA A 41 8.47 9.00 -5.85
C ALA A 41 9.53 8.23 -5.04
N SER A 42 9.09 7.62 -3.94
CA SER A 42 9.95 6.73 -3.15
C SER A 42 10.17 5.42 -3.89
N LEU A 43 11.44 5.02 -4.08
CA LEU A 43 11.86 3.71 -4.58
C LEU A 43 11.62 2.58 -3.57
N LEU A 44 11.21 2.91 -2.35
CA LEU A 44 10.73 1.97 -1.34
C LEU A 44 9.47 2.56 -0.68
N PHE A 45 8.30 2.21 -1.22
CA PHE A 45 7.01 2.73 -0.77
C PHE A 45 6.27 1.71 0.10
N LEU A 46 6.65 1.64 1.37
CA LEU A 46 6.06 0.75 2.38
C LEU A 46 4.53 0.78 2.48
N PRO A 47 3.83 1.93 2.28
CA PRO A 47 2.37 1.96 2.39
C PRO A 47 1.65 1.05 1.42
N HIS A 48 2.24 0.73 0.27
CA HIS A 48 1.67 -0.22 -0.68
C HIS A 48 1.49 -1.61 -0.07
N GLY A 49 2.49 -2.08 0.69
CA GLY A 49 2.42 -3.36 1.40
C GLY A 49 1.21 -3.44 2.33
N VAL A 50 0.93 -2.35 3.06
CA VAL A 50 -0.23 -2.25 3.95
C VAL A 50 -1.55 -2.33 3.18
N ARG A 51 -1.66 -1.65 2.02
CA ARG A 51 -2.85 -1.71 1.17
C ARG A 51 -3.13 -3.12 0.69
N VAL A 52 -2.11 -3.80 0.15
CA VAL A 52 -2.22 -5.16 -0.39
C VAL A 52 -2.55 -6.16 0.71
N LEU A 53 -1.89 -6.09 1.87
CA LEU A 53 -2.15 -6.99 3.00
C LEU A 53 -3.53 -6.77 3.61
N SER A 54 -3.95 -5.52 3.78
CA SER A 54 -5.29 -5.21 4.30
C SER A 54 -6.37 -5.70 3.34
N ALA A 55 -6.18 -5.50 2.03
CA ALA A 55 -7.06 -6.05 1.00
C ALA A 55 -7.11 -7.59 1.04
N TRP A 56 -5.96 -8.24 1.19
CA TRP A 56 -5.87 -9.69 1.30
C TRP A 56 -6.59 -10.24 2.53
N LEU A 57 -6.45 -9.59 3.70
CA LEU A 57 -7.04 -10.05 4.96
C LEU A 57 -8.54 -9.74 5.05
N MET A 58 -8.96 -8.55 4.59
CA MET A 58 -10.29 -8.00 4.86
C MET A 58 -11.20 -7.93 3.63
N GLY A 59 -10.66 -8.16 2.42
CA GLY A 59 -11.39 -7.96 1.16
C GLY A 59 -11.90 -6.53 1.01
N TRP A 60 -13.16 -6.38 0.61
CA TRP A 60 -13.78 -5.06 0.41
C TRP A 60 -13.79 -4.20 1.68
N ARG A 61 -13.81 -4.81 2.87
CA ARG A 61 -13.82 -4.09 4.15
C ARG A 61 -12.53 -3.28 4.37
N ALA A 62 -11.46 -3.59 3.64
CA ALA A 62 -10.23 -2.80 3.65
C ALA A 62 -10.45 -1.36 3.16
N ILE A 63 -11.44 -1.12 2.29
CA ILE A 63 -11.72 0.22 1.74
C ILE A 63 -12.06 1.21 2.87
N PRO A 64 -13.15 1.02 3.64
CA PRO A 64 -13.46 1.89 4.76
C PRO A 64 -12.43 1.80 5.90
N ALA A 65 -11.76 0.65 6.08
CA ALA A 65 -10.76 0.47 7.14
C ALA A 65 -9.47 1.28 6.92
N LEU A 66 -9.05 1.46 5.68
CA LEU A 66 -7.86 2.23 5.31
C LEU A 66 -8.13 3.72 5.12
N LEU A 67 -9.39 4.08 4.79
CA LEU A 67 -9.75 5.44 4.37
C LEU A 67 -9.30 6.53 5.36
N PRO A 68 -9.51 6.41 6.69
CA PRO A 68 -9.02 7.43 7.64
C PRO A 68 -7.51 7.63 7.57
N GLY A 69 -6.73 6.54 7.55
CA GLY A 69 -5.27 6.58 7.45
C GLY A 69 -4.79 7.15 6.12
N VAL A 70 -5.47 6.83 5.01
CA VAL A 70 -5.17 7.39 3.68
C VAL A 70 -5.45 8.89 3.62
N ILE A 71 -6.60 9.34 4.14
CA ILE A 71 -6.90 10.78 4.21
C ILE A 71 -5.86 11.49 5.08
N ALA A 72 -5.55 10.96 6.26
CA ALA A 72 -4.52 11.52 7.14
C ALA A 72 -3.16 11.62 6.46
N ALA A 73 -2.77 10.60 5.68
CA ALA A 73 -1.53 10.61 4.91
C ALA A 73 -1.51 11.70 3.84
N PHE A 74 -2.59 11.87 3.07
CA PHE A 74 -2.67 12.92 2.06
C PHE A 74 -2.65 14.32 2.69
N VAL A 75 -3.35 14.52 3.81
CA VAL A 75 -3.33 15.77 4.57
C VAL A 75 -1.94 16.03 5.16
N TYR A 76 -1.25 15.01 5.66
CA TYR A 76 0.11 15.13 6.19
C TYR A 76 1.12 15.58 5.12
N VAL A 77 1.07 14.97 3.93
CA VAL A 77 2.00 15.28 2.85
C VAL A 77 1.72 16.63 2.22
N ALA A 78 0.44 17.02 2.15
CA ALA A 78 0.01 18.03 1.20
C ALA A 78 -0.97 19.06 1.75
N GLY A 79 -1.23 19.05 3.06
CA GLY A 79 -2.13 19.98 3.73
C GLY A 79 -3.55 19.92 3.20
N TRP A 80 -4.21 21.08 3.12
CA TRP A 80 -5.58 21.20 2.60
C TRP A 80 -5.71 20.92 1.11
N ASP A 81 -4.61 20.99 0.34
CA ASP A 81 -4.62 20.61 -1.06
C ASP A 81 -4.91 19.11 -1.23
N ALA A 82 -4.87 18.29 -0.17
CA ALA A 82 -5.32 16.90 -0.16
C ALA A 82 -6.73 16.70 -0.75
N PHE A 83 -7.59 17.71 -0.67
CA PHE A 83 -8.97 17.67 -1.15
C PHE A 83 -9.17 18.21 -2.57
N LEU A 84 -8.09 18.52 -3.30
CA LEU A 84 -8.17 18.80 -4.74
C LEU A 84 -8.74 17.60 -5.49
N PRO A 85 -9.51 17.79 -6.59
CA PRO A 85 -10.15 16.70 -7.32
C PRO A 85 -9.22 15.56 -7.73
N SER A 86 -8.01 15.88 -8.22
CA SER A 86 -7.00 14.87 -8.59
C SER A 86 -6.54 14.01 -7.42
N ARG A 87 -6.44 14.59 -6.22
CA ARG A 87 -6.05 13.89 -5.00
C ARG A 87 -7.19 13.11 -4.37
N LEU A 88 -8.42 13.59 -4.49
CA LEU A 88 -9.60 12.80 -4.12
C LEU A 88 -9.68 11.52 -4.97
N VAL A 89 -9.44 11.62 -6.28
CA VAL A 89 -9.33 10.44 -7.15
C VAL A 89 -8.19 9.53 -6.68
N ALA A 90 -7.02 10.07 -6.37
CA ALA A 90 -5.90 9.28 -5.88
C ALA A 90 -6.18 8.59 -4.53
N ILE A 91 -6.93 9.22 -3.61
CA ILE A 91 -7.38 8.62 -2.36
C ILE A 91 -8.31 7.44 -2.65
N VAL A 92 -9.29 7.61 -3.55
CA VAL A 92 -10.20 6.53 -3.96
C VAL A 92 -9.42 5.38 -4.58
N VAL A 93 -8.50 5.66 -5.50
CA VAL A 93 -7.60 4.67 -6.13
C VAL A 93 -6.80 3.92 -5.06
N ALA A 94 -6.20 4.64 -4.12
CA ALA A 94 -5.37 4.08 -3.07
C ALA A 94 -6.10 3.06 -2.17
N VAL A 95 -7.36 3.31 -1.83
CA VAL A 95 -8.14 2.41 -0.96
C VAL A 95 -8.80 1.26 -1.72
N SER A 96 -9.10 1.43 -3.01
CA SER A 96 -10.02 0.55 -3.74
C SER A 96 -9.35 -0.45 -4.69
N VAL A 97 -8.22 -0.10 -5.31
CA VAL A 97 -7.62 -0.93 -6.36
C VAL A 97 -7.17 -2.29 -5.83
N ALA A 98 -6.50 -2.35 -4.68
CA ALA A 98 -6.06 -3.62 -4.13
C ALA A 98 -7.26 -4.55 -3.78
N PRO A 99 -8.27 -4.11 -3.01
CA PRO A 99 -9.47 -4.92 -2.77
C PRO A 99 -10.16 -5.40 -4.04
N PHE A 100 -10.35 -4.51 -5.03
CA PHE A 100 -10.99 -4.90 -6.28
C PHE A 100 -10.14 -5.85 -7.12
N THR A 101 -8.80 -5.75 -7.07
CA THR A 101 -7.92 -6.72 -7.73
C THR A 101 -8.13 -8.13 -7.15
N PHE A 102 -8.15 -8.27 -5.82
CA PHE A 102 -8.43 -9.55 -5.18
C PHE A 102 -9.84 -10.08 -5.48
N LEU A 103 -10.85 -9.22 -5.49
CA LEU A 103 -12.24 -9.60 -5.80
C LEU A 103 -12.40 -10.02 -7.26
N ALA A 104 -11.75 -9.33 -8.19
CA ALA A 104 -11.75 -9.70 -9.62
C ALA A 104 -11.08 -11.07 -9.83
N LEU A 105 -9.93 -11.31 -9.20
CA LEU A 105 -9.26 -12.61 -9.26
C LEU A 105 -10.13 -13.74 -8.69
N LYS A 106 -10.82 -13.48 -7.57
CA LYS A 106 -11.80 -14.42 -7.01
C LYS A 106 -12.93 -14.70 -8.00
N ALA A 107 -13.45 -13.68 -8.69
CA ALA A 107 -14.53 -13.83 -9.65
C ALA A 107 -14.15 -14.71 -10.87
N VAL A 108 -12.88 -14.71 -11.26
CA VAL A 108 -12.36 -15.57 -12.35
C VAL A 108 -11.79 -16.91 -11.86
N GLY A 109 -12.06 -17.29 -10.60
CA GLY A 109 -11.73 -18.61 -10.04
C GLY A 109 -10.49 -18.67 -9.15
N TYR A 110 -9.69 -17.60 -9.06
CA TYR A 110 -8.51 -17.53 -8.20
C TYR A 110 -8.86 -16.94 -6.83
N ASN A 111 -9.44 -17.76 -5.94
CA ASN A 111 -9.69 -17.33 -4.56
C ASN A 111 -8.39 -17.36 -3.74
N LEU A 112 -7.81 -16.17 -3.53
CA LEU A 112 -6.56 -15.97 -2.78
C LEU A 112 -6.76 -15.49 -1.34
N PHE A 113 -8.01 -15.28 -0.91
CA PHE A 113 -8.31 -14.85 0.45
C PHE A 113 -7.91 -15.93 1.48
N PRO A 114 -7.54 -15.55 2.72
CA PRO A 114 -7.25 -16.50 3.79
C PRO A 114 -8.41 -17.46 4.02
N SER A 115 -8.10 -18.74 4.22
CA SER A 115 -9.07 -19.77 4.57
C SER A 115 -8.49 -20.73 5.60
N VAL A 116 -9.33 -21.21 6.52
CA VAL A 116 -8.92 -22.19 7.54
C VAL A 116 -8.31 -23.42 6.87
N GLY A 117 -7.13 -23.86 7.35
CA GLY A 117 -6.41 -25.02 6.81
C GLY A 117 -5.60 -24.77 5.54
N ARG A 118 -5.53 -23.54 5.02
CA ARG A 118 -4.71 -23.19 3.84
C ARG A 118 -3.58 -22.24 4.20
N SER A 119 -2.34 -22.62 3.90
CA SER A 119 -1.19 -21.73 4.04
C SER A 119 -1.27 -20.56 3.06
N PRO A 120 -0.92 -19.32 3.47
CA PRO A 120 -0.83 -18.19 2.56
C PRO A 120 0.12 -18.43 1.39
N CYS A 121 -0.33 -18.15 0.16
CA CYS A 121 0.55 -18.11 -1.01
C CYS A 121 1.21 -16.73 -1.09
N TRP A 122 2.35 -16.55 -0.42
CA TRP A 122 3.07 -15.27 -0.40
C TRP A 122 3.49 -14.78 -1.79
N ILE A 123 3.89 -15.70 -2.68
CA ILE A 123 4.22 -15.38 -4.08
C ILE A 123 2.99 -14.85 -4.82
N CYS A 124 1.81 -15.43 -4.58
CA CYS A 124 0.56 -14.94 -5.16
C CYS A 124 0.25 -13.52 -4.66
N ILE A 125 0.46 -13.24 -3.37
CA ILE A 125 0.26 -11.90 -2.78
C ILE A 125 1.22 -10.88 -3.40
N LEU A 126 2.50 -11.25 -3.59
CA LEU A 126 3.47 -10.42 -4.30
C LEU A 126 3.03 -10.12 -5.74
N ALA A 127 2.56 -11.14 -6.46
CA ALA A 127 2.06 -10.98 -7.83
C ALA A 127 0.83 -10.07 -7.90
N VAL A 128 -0.14 -10.24 -6.98
CA VAL A 128 -1.30 -9.33 -6.88
C VAL A 128 -0.85 -7.92 -6.58
N GLY A 129 0.13 -7.74 -5.68
CA GLY A 129 0.68 -6.44 -5.37
C GLY A 129 1.36 -5.76 -6.56
N ALA A 130 2.05 -6.50 -7.42
CA ALA A 130 2.60 -5.99 -8.66
C ALA A 130 1.51 -5.55 -9.65
N ILE A 131 0.47 -6.38 -9.82
CA ILE A 131 -0.70 -6.03 -10.66
C ILE A 131 -1.39 -4.77 -10.13
N THR A 132 -1.66 -4.72 -8.82
CA THR A 132 -2.24 -3.56 -8.15
C THR A 132 -1.38 -2.32 -8.37
N SER A 133 -0.05 -2.42 -8.29
CA SER A 133 0.83 -1.28 -8.53
C SER A 133 0.76 -0.75 -9.96
N ILE A 134 0.70 -1.63 -10.96
CA ILE A 134 0.51 -1.23 -12.37
C ILE A 134 -0.81 -0.47 -12.51
N LEU A 135 -1.90 -0.99 -11.94
CA LEU A 135 -3.22 -0.37 -11.99
C LEU A 135 -3.25 0.98 -11.26
N ILE A 136 -2.68 1.06 -10.06
CA ILE A 136 -2.59 2.30 -9.29
C ILE A 136 -1.77 3.32 -10.05
N SER A 137 -0.61 2.95 -10.59
CA SER A 137 0.27 3.84 -11.33
C SER A 137 -0.43 4.38 -12.58
N ALA A 138 -1.18 3.55 -13.31
CA ALA A 138 -1.94 3.96 -14.48
C ALA A 138 -3.09 4.93 -14.12
N LEU A 139 -3.89 4.60 -13.11
CA LEU A 139 -5.01 5.46 -12.68
C LEU A 139 -4.53 6.78 -12.06
N THR A 140 -3.43 6.74 -11.32
CA THR A 140 -2.79 7.91 -10.72
C THR A 140 -2.15 8.80 -11.79
N ASN A 141 -1.56 8.20 -12.82
CA ASN A 141 -1.08 8.92 -14.00
C ASN A 141 -2.21 9.66 -14.72
N LEU A 142 -3.37 9.02 -14.90
CA LEU A 142 -4.55 9.68 -15.48
C LEU A 142 -5.05 10.84 -14.60
N ALA A 143 -4.93 10.75 -13.29
CA ALA A 143 -5.38 11.78 -12.35
C ALA A 143 -4.43 12.99 -12.26
N PHE A 144 -3.12 12.77 -12.36
CA PHE A 144 -2.09 13.81 -12.17
C PHE A 144 -1.35 14.21 -13.44
N GLY A 145 -1.48 13.48 -14.55
CA GLY A 145 -0.71 13.69 -15.77
C GLY A 145 0.79 13.46 -15.57
N THR A 146 1.19 12.43 -14.82
CA THR A 146 2.61 12.20 -14.48
C THR A 146 3.46 11.78 -15.68
N SER A 147 4.78 11.91 -15.58
CA SER A 147 5.70 11.43 -16.62
C SER A 147 5.86 9.90 -16.57
N THR A 148 6.37 9.29 -17.65
CA THR A 148 6.72 7.87 -17.68
C THR A 148 7.75 7.49 -16.61
N VAL A 149 8.65 8.41 -16.27
CA VAL A 149 9.65 8.21 -15.22
C VAL A 149 8.98 8.07 -13.85
N GLU A 150 8.02 8.94 -13.52
CA GLU A 150 7.23 8.84 -12.28
C GLU A 150 6.41 7.54 -12.24
N PHE A 151 5.83 7.12 -13.38
CA PHE A 151 5.11 5.85 -13.47
C PHE A 151 6.01 4.66 -13.11
N VAL A 152 7.20 4.57 -13.71
CA VAL A 152 8.14 3.48 -13.45
C VAL A 152 8.64 3.53 -12.01
N ALA A 153 8.89 4.72 -11.49
CA ALA A 153 9.30 4.91 -10.12
C ALA A 153 8.25 4.44 -9.10
N TYR A 154 6.96 4.76 -9.32
CA TYR A 154 5.88 4.24 -8.48
C TYR A 154 5.82 2.71 -8.51
N LEU A 155 5.97 2.11 -9.70
CA LEU A 155 5.97 0.66 -9.83
C LEU A 155 7.10 -0.01 -9.04
N ILE A 156 8.33 0.53 -9.17
CA ILE A 156 9.49 0.04 -8.42
C ILE A 156 9.26 0.21 -6.92
N GLY A 157 8.82 1.40 -6.51
CA GLY A 157 8.55 1.75 -5.12
C GLY A 157 7.53 0.86 -4.44
N ASP A 158 6.43 0.59 -5.13
CA ASP A 158 5.37 -0.27 -4.62
C ASP A 158 5.83 -1.73 -4.49
N VAL A 159 6.46 -2.29 -5.54
CA VAL A 159 6.91 -3.69 -5.53
C VAL A 159 7.97 -3.91 -4.46
N SER A 160 8.96 -3.02 -4.37
CA SER A 160 9.99 -3.09 -3.33
C SER A 160 9.37 -2.88 -1.94
N GLY A 161 8.47 -1.92 -1.79
CA GLY A 161 7.77 -1.60 -0.55
C GLY A 161 6.97 -2.78 -0.01
N LEU A 162 6.24 -3.49 -0.87
CA LEU A 162 5.54 -4.71 -0.52
C LEU A 162 6.53 -5.82 -0.14
N PHE A 163 7.56 -6.07 -0.95
CA PHE A 163 8.52 -7.14 -0.69
C PHE A 163 9.25 -6.96 0.64
N PHE A 164 9.86 -5.79 0.85
CA PHE A 164 10.59 -5.50 2.08
C PHE A 164 9.67 -5.32 3.28
N GLY A 165 8.44 -4.82 3.08
CA GLY A 165 7.42 -4.78 4.13
C GLY A 165 7.03 -6.18 4.63
N LEU A 166 6.81 -7.14 3.72
CA LEU A 166 6.56 -8.54 4.08
C LEU A 166 7.77 -9.16 4.80
N LEU A 167 8.98 -8.89 4.32
CA LEU A 167 10.21 -9.39 4.94
C LEU A 167 10.35 -8.86 6.38
N ALA A 168 10.10 -7.57 6.59
CA ALA A 168 10.12 -6.95 7.91
C ALA A 168 9.09 -7.57 8.86
N LEU A 169 7.87 -7.84 8.39
CA LEU A 169 6.83 -8.53 9.18
C LEU A 169 7.26 -9.95 9.59
N ILE A 170 7.87 -10.71 8.68
CA ILE A 170 8.37 -12.05 8.99
C ILE A 170 9.43 -11.99 10.09
N TYR A 171 10.38 -11.07 10.00
CA TYR A 171 11.41 -10.89 11.03
C TYR A 171 10.83 -10.42 12.35
N LEU A 172 9.85 -9.51 12.32
CA LEU A 172 9.16 -9.04 13.52
C LEU A 172 8.46 -10.20 14.24
N PHE A 173 7.67 -11.02 13.53
CA PHE A 173 7.01 -12.17 14.15
C PHE A 173 7.99 -13.19 14.69
N ARG A 174 9.04 -13.53 13.92
CA ARG A 174 10.10 -14.42 14.41
C ARG A 174 10.81 -13.89 15.64
N PHE A 175 10.99 -12.58 15.76
CA PHE A 175 11.58 -11.98 16.94
C PHE A 175 10.62 -12.06 18.13
N LEU A 176 9.34 -11.72 17.93
CA LEU A 176 8.32 -11.80 18.98
C LEU A 176 8.12 -13.23 19.50
N ASP A 177 8.17 -14.23 18.61
CA ASP A 177 8.07 -15.65 18.96
C ASP A 177 9.29 -16.15 19.75
N ARG A 178 10.46 -15.50 19.60
CA ARG A 178 11.66 -15.82 20.40
C ARG A 178 11.66 -15.18 21.79
N VAL A 179 10.89 -14.11 21.97
CA VAL A 179 10.84 -13.34 23.21
C VAL A 179 9.70 -13.82 24.13
N ARG A 180 8.72 -14.53 23.57
CA ARG A 180 7.70 -15.27 24.32
C ARG A 180 8.19 -16.65 24.73
#